data_AF-A0A067QQF7-F1
#
_entry.id   AF-A0A067QQF7-F1
#
_cell.length_a   1.000
_cell.length_b   1.000
_cell.length_c   1.000
_cell.angle_alpha   90.00
_cell.angle_beta   90.00
_cell.angle_gamma   90.00
#
_symmetry.space_group_name_H-M   'P 1'
#
loop_
_entity.id
_entity.type
_entity.pdbx_description
1 polymer ?
#
loop_
_entity_poly.entity_id
_entity_poly.type
_entity_poly.pdbx_seq_one_letter_code
_entity_poly.pdbx_strand_id
1 'polypeptide(L)'
;MTVAVVLLITGLIYFIKSFVSLWYYTEEEEEESLFLLPPDSREILASKVTTSAMYVFINGLLIYGAWKEKSILMLPCVFTHFVFVVLFAILLVMATIDLFKFDQVASGIMIMVIGGLILAFQTYCFAVVYTFYRQLEDSGCMASENLDYDKRVAIEETIINPEEGRKTYTQIEHDILQKQPQAV
;
A
#
# COMPACT_ATOMS: atom_id res chain seq x y z
N MET A 1 4.43 4.89 -13.48
CA MET A 1 5.77 4.30 -13.30
C MET A 1 6.87 5.32 -13.00
N THR A 2 7.02 6.39 -13.79
CA THR A 2 8.12 7.37 -13.63
C THR A 2 8.22 7.98 -12.22
N VAL A 3 7.10 8.33 -11.61
CA VAL A 3 7.07 8.89 -10.23
C VAL A 3 7.58 7.90 -9.18
N ALA A 4 7.17 6.63 -9.26
CA ALA A 4 7.62 5.59 -8.32
C ALA A 4 9.13 5.31 -8.45
N VAL A 5 9.66 5.35 -9.67
CA VAL A 5 11.09 5.20 -9.95
C VAL A 5 11.89 6.37 -9.36
N VAL A 6 11.43 7.61 -9.53
CA VAL A 6 12.08 8.80 -8.95
C VAL A 6 12.08 8.74 -7.42
N LEU A 7 10.96 8.34 -6.80
CA LEU A 7 10.86 8.18 -5.35
C LEU A 7 11.80 7.09 -4.83
N LEU A 8 11.94 5.98 -5.57
CA LEU A 8 12.85 4.90 -5.18
C LEU A 8 14.31 5.34 -5.30
N ILE A 9 14.71 5.97 -6.41
CA ILE A 9 16.07 6.50 -6.60
C ILE A 9 16.41 7.49 -5.49
N THR A 10 15.49 8.40 -5.18
CA THR A 10 15.71 9.40 -4.12
C THR A 10 15.83 8.72 -2.76
N GLY A 11 14.93 7.78 -2.43
CA GLY A 11 15.01 6.99 -1.20
C GLY A 11 16.30 6.20 -1.07
N LEU A 12 16.80 5.64 -2.17
CA LEU A 12 18.02 4.84 -2.24
C LEU A 12 19.27 5.72 -2.06
N ILE A 13 19.29 6.93 -2.63
CA ILE A 13 20.35 7.92 -2.38
C ILE A 13 20.39 8.32 -0.90
N TYR A 14 19.25 8.59 -0.28
CA TYR A 14 19.18 8.91 1.16
C TYR A 14 19.59 7.73 2.05
N PHE A 15 19.24 6.50 1.66
CA PHE A 15 19.67 5.28 2.34
C PHE A 15 21.20 5.13 2.27
N ILE A 16 21.79 5.22 1.07
CA ILE A 16 23.25 5.14 0.88
C ILE A 16 23.93 6.23 1.70
N LYS A 17 23.44 7.48 1.65
CA LYS A 17 24.05 8.58 2.40
C LYS A 17 24.00 8.34 3.91
N SER A 18 22.89 7.81 4.43
CA SER A 18 22.76 7.46 5.86
C SER A 18 23.65 6.29 6.25
N PHE A 19 23.78 5.29 5.37
CA PHE A 19 24.63 4.12 5.58
C PHE A 19 26.12 4.47 5.53
N VAL A 20 26.55 5.29 4.58
CA VAL A 20 27.92 5.82 4.51
C VAL A 20 28.25 6.65 5.74
N SER A 21 27.31 7.50 6.20
CA SER A 21 27.47 8.25 7.44
C SER A 21 27.60 7.34 8.68
N LEU A 22 26.91 6.20 8.71
CA LEU A 22 27.05 5.20 9.77
C LEU A 22 28.40 4.49 9.71
N TRP A 23 28.82 4.09 8.50
CA TRP A 23 30.09 3.41 8.28
C TRP A 23 31.28 4.28 8.72
N TYR A 24 31.29 5.55 8.30
CA TYR A 24 32.33 6.51 8.67
C TYR A 24 32.44 6.70 10.19
N TYR A 25 31.29 6.77 10.87
CA TYR A 25 31.23 6.85 12.33
C TYR A 25 31.76 5.60 13.04
N THR A 26 31.74 4.45 12.38
CA THR A 26 32.20 3.18 12.95
C THR A 26 33.71 3.03 12.81
N GLU A 27 34.32 3.60 11.76
CA GLU A 27 35.78 3.59 11.55
C GLU A 27 36.52 4.67 12.36
N GLU A 28 35.91 5.85 12.59
CA GLU A 28 36.55 6.94 13.37
C GLU A 28 36.54 6.72 14.90
N GLU A 29 35.81 5.73 15.41
CA GLU A 29 35.76 5.41 16.85
C GLU A 29 37.03 4.68 17.36
N GLU A 30 37.92 4.19 16.49
CA GLU A 30 39.09 3.42 16.94
C GLU A 30 40.31 4.26 17.34
N GLU A 31 40.44 5.55 16.97
CA GLU A 31 41.69 6.28 17.25
C GLU A 31 41.63 7.57 18.09
N GLU A 32 40.61 8.45 18.12
CA GLU A 32 40.86 9.74 18.86
C GLU A 32 39.71 10.62 19.37
N SER A 33 38.47 10.16 19.58
CA SER A 33 37.40 11.07 20.07
C SER A 33 36.46 10.53 21.16
N LEU A 34 37.04 10.02 22.25
CA LEU A 34 36.29 9.52 23.42
C LEU A 34 35.61 10.62 24.29
N PHE A 35 35.48 11.88 23.87
CA PHE A 35 35.07 12.93 24.82
C PHE A 35 34.07 14.03 24.40
N LEU A 36 33.52 14.05 23.18
CA LEU A 36 32.59 15.16 22.82
C LEU A 36 31.32 14.81 22.05
N LEU A 37 31.06 13.55 21.70
CA LEU A 37 29.76 13.17 21.12
C LEU A 37 28.91 12.48 22.19
N PRO A 38 27.71 13.01 22.52
CA PRO A 38 26.86 12.40 23.53
C PRO A 38 26.46 10.97 23.12
N PRO A 39 26.39 10.03 24.07
CA PRO A 39 26.09 8.61 23.83
C PRO A 39 24.75 8.36 23.10
N ASP A 40 23.86 9.36 23.06
CA ASP A 40 22.60 9.34 22.30
C ASP A 40 22.78 9.25 20.77
N SER A 41 23.99 9.47 20.25
CA SER A 41 24.27 9.52 18.81
C SER A 41 24.05 8.18 18.10
N ARG A 42 24.40 7.05 18.74
CA ARG A 42 24.26 5.70 18.17
C ARG A 42 22.80 5.28 18.02
N GLU A 43 21.96 5.58 19.00
CA GLU A 43 20.52 5.25 18.95
C GLU A 43 19.79 6.06 17.87
N ILE A 44 20.15 7.36 17.73
CA ILE A 44 19.63 8.23 16.67
C ILE A 44 20.06 7.71 15.29
N LEU A 45 21.28 7.20 15.17
CA LEU A 45 21.80 6.69 13.90
C LEU A 45 21.16 5.34 13.52
N ALA A 46 21.02 4.43 14.50
CA ALA A 46 20.32 3.16 14.33
C ALA A 46 18.86 3.38 13.90
N SER A 47 18.13 4.29 14.57
CA SER A 47 16.75 4.60 14.21
C SER A 47 16.61 5.19 12.81
N LYS A 48 17.55 6.05 12.36
CA LYS A 48 17.60 6.55 10.98
C LYS A 48 17.78 5.42 9.96
N VAL A 49 18.68 4.49 10.23
CA VAL A 49 18.96 3.34 9.34
C VAL A 49 17.75 2.42 9.26
N THR A 50 17.14 2.08 10.39
CA THR A 50 15.91 1.26 10.42
C THR A 50 14.77 1.93 9.67
N THR A 51 14.55 3.23 9.89
CA THR A 51 13.52 4.00 9.19
C THR A 51 13.77 4.02 7.69
N SER A 52 15.02 4.20 7.27
CA SER A 52 15.40 4.20 5.86
C SER A 52 15.23 2.82 5.22
N ALA A 53 15.61 1.75 5.90
CA ALA A 53 15.41 0.37 5.44
C ALA A 53 13.91 0.04 5.28
N MET A 54 13.08 0.41 6.26
CA MET A 54 11.62 0.26 6.17
C MET A 54 11.06 1.04 4.99
N TYR A 55 11.55 2.26 4.76
CA TYR A 55 11.12 3.08 3.63
C TYR A 55 11.45 2.43 2.28
N VAL A 56 12.68 1.92 2.11
CA VAL A 56 13.08 1.19 0.90
C VAL A 56 12.24 -0.07 0.72
N PHE A 57 11.98 -0.82 1.79
CA PHE A 57 11.15 -2.02 1.74
C PHE A 57 9.71 -1.72 1.29
N ILE A 58 9.08 -0.69 1.86
CA ILE A 58 7.71 -0.28 1.49
C ILE A 58 7.65 0.19 0.03
N ASN A 59 8.64 0.96 -0.44
CA ASN A 59 8.71 1.36 -1.84
C ASN A 59 9.00 0.18 -2.77
N GLY A 60 9.80 -0.80 -2.34
CA GLY A 60 10.03 -2.04 -3.06
C GLY A 60 8.74 -2.84 -3.22
N LEU A 61 7.93 -2.94 -2.17
CA LEU A 61 6.60 -3.55 -2.24
C LEU A 61 5.66 -2.80 -3.18
N LEU A 62 5.71 -1.47 -3.21
CA LEU A 62 4.94 -0.66 -4.14
C LEU A 62 5.31 -0.97 -5.59
N ILE A 63 6.61 -0.99 -5.92
CA ILE A 63 7.07 -1.28 -7.29
C ILE A 63 6.77 -2.73 -7.67
N TYR A 64 7.03 -3.67 -6.78
CA TYR A 64 6.76 -5.08 -7.02
C TYR A 64 5.26 -5.35 -7.18
N GLY A 65 4.42 -4.72 -6.35
CA GLY A 65 2.96 -4.76 -6.43
C GLY A 65 2.45 -4.16 -7.73
N ALA A 66 3.02 -3.02 -8.16
CA ALA A 66 2.68 -2.40 -9.44
C ALA A 66 3.13 -3.25 -10.64
N TRP A 67 4.28 -3.93 -10.56
CA TRP A 67 4.77 -4.78 -11.64
C TRP A 67 3.99 -6.10 -11.75
N LYS A 68 3.60 -6.68 -10.61
CA LYS A 68 2.80 -7.92 -10.57
C LYS A 68 1.30 -7.68 -10.56
N GLU A 69 0.86 -6.43 -10.67
CA GLU A 69 -0.56 -6.03 -10.65
C GLU A 69 -1.33 -6.56 -9.42
N LYS A 70 -0.65 -6.67 -8.27
CA LYS A 70 -1.23 -7.16 -7.01
C LYS A 70 -1.57 -6.01 -6.08
N SER A 71 -2.85 -5.68 -5.98
CA SER A 71 -3.38 -4.63 -5.10
C SER A 71 -2.99 -4.82 -3.63
N ILE A 72 -3.00 -6.07 -3.13
CA ILE A 72 -2.68 -6.38 -1.73
C ILE A 72 -1.27 -5.98 -1.31
N LEU A 73 -0.31 -5.98 -2.25
CA LEU A 73 1.08 -5.60 -1.97
C LEU A 73 1.27 -4.08 -1.98
N MET A 74 0.35 -3.34 -2.59
CA MET A 74 0.37 -1.88 -2.63
C MET A 74 -0.28 -1.25 -1.39
N LEU A 75 -1.19 -1.97 -0.72
CA LEU A 75 -1.97 -1.48 0.42
C LEU A 75 -1.10 -0.90 1.56
N PRO A 76 -0.03 -1.57 2.04
CA PRO A 76 0.81 -1.02 3.11
C PRO A 76 1.47 0.30 2.72
N CYS A 77 1.83 0.45 1.43
CA CYS A 77 2.42 1.68 0.93
C CYS A 77 1.40 2.82 0.89
N VAL A 78 0.20 2.58 0.34
CA VAL A 78 -0.88 3.57 0.30
C VAL A 78 -1.22 4.05 1.71
N PHE A 79 -1.41 3.12 2.65
CA PHE A 79 -1.73 3.46 4.03
C PHE A 79 -0.61 4.27 4.72
N THR A 80 0.65 3.82 4.59
CA THR A 80 1.79 4.52 5.20
C THR A 80 1.95 5.93 4.63
N HIS A 81 1.79 6.09 3.31
CA HIS A 81 1.91 7.40 2.67
C HIS A 81 0.79 8.35 3.10
N PHE A 82 -0.44 7.85 3.24
CA PHE A 82 -1.56 8.63 3.77
C PHE A 82 -1.28 9.16 5.19
N VAL A 83 -0.85 8.28 6.10
CA VAL A 83 -0.49 8.67 7.47
C VAL A 83 0.64 9.70 7.46
N PHE A 84 1.64 9.51 6.60
CA PHE A 84 2.76 10.44 6.46
C PHE A 84 2.34 11.83 5.99
N VAL A 85 1.49 11.92 4.96
CA VAL A 85 0.97 13.19 4.42
C VAL A 85 0.18 13.95 5.51
N VAL A 86 -0.67 13.25 6.27
CA VAL A 86 -1.45 13.86 7.36
C VAL A 86 -0.52 14.38 8.48
N LEU A 87 0.44 13.56 8.92
CA LEU A 87 1.40 13.99 9.95
C LEU A 87 2.25 15.17 9.48
N PHE A 88 2.72 15.14 8.23
CA PHE A 88 3.49 16.23 7.65
C PHE A 88 2.70 17.53 7.58
N ALA A 89 1.41 17.48 7.22
CA ALA A 89 0.53 18.64 7.22
C ALA A 89 0.37 19.24 8.63
N ILE A 90 0.18 18.40 9.65
CA ILE A 90 0.08 18.85 11.05
C ILE A 90 1.40 19.51 11.50
N LEU A 91 2.54 18.86 11.23
CA LEU A 91 3.86 19.39 11.59
C LEU A 91 4.15 20.72 10.89
N LEU A 92 3.75 20.87 9.62
CA LEU A 92 3.91 22.10 8.86
C LEU A 92 3.13 23.26 9.50
N VAL A 93 1.88 23.01 9.90
CA VAL A 93 1.03 24.01 10.58
C VAL A 93 1.65 24.39 11.93
N MET A 94 2.06 23.40 12.73
CA MET A 94 2.69 23.65 14.03
C MET A 94 3.98 24.47 13.90
N ALA A 95 4.87 24.09 12.98
CA ALA A 95 6.11 24.82 12.72
C ALA A 95 5.86 26.26 12.26
N THR A 96 4.84 26.47 11.43
CA THR A 96 4.44 27.80 10.95
C THR A 96 3.92 28.67 12.11
N ILE A 97 3.08 28.11 12.99
CA ILE A 97 2.57 28.78 14.18
C ILE A 97 3.73 29.20 15.10
N ASP A 98 4.69 28.31 15.34
CA ASP A 98 5.81 28.61 16.22
C ASP A 98 6.71 29.70 15.64
N LEU A 99 6.97 29.71 14.33
CA LEU A 99 7.72 30.79 13.68
C LEU A 99 7.04 32.15 13.81
N PHE A 100 5.71 32.20 13.74
CA PHE A 100 4.97 33.44 13.96
C PHE A 100 5.03 33.91 15.41
N LYS A 101 5.11 33.01 16.39
CA LYS A 101 5.29 33.40 17.81
C LYS A 101 6.64 34.05 18.07
N PHE A 102 7.68 33.69 17.32
CA PHE A 102 9.04 34.26 17.45
C PHE A 102 9.28 35.48 16.56
N ASP A 103 8.22 36.14 16.06
CA ASP A 103 8.29 37.31 15.17
C ASP A 103 9.04 37.05 13.84
N GLN A 104 9.24 35.78 13.46
CA GLN A 104 9.91 35.40 12.21
C GLN A 104 8.91 35.28 11.05
N VAL A 105 8.16 36.35 10.80
CA VAL A 105 7.03 36.36 9.84
C VAL A 105 7.46 35.95 8.44
N ALA A 106 8.57 36.50 7.93
CA ALA A 106 9.06 36.18 6.59
C ALA A 106 9.42 34.69 6.44
N SER A 107 10.10 34.11 7.44
CA SER A 107 10.45 32.69 7.48
C SER A 107 9.20 31.81 7.57
N GLY A 108 8.23 32.19 8.40
CA GLY A 108 6.94 31.50 8.52
C GLY A 108 6.19 31.44 7.19
N ILE A 109 6.11 32.57 6.47
CA ILE A 109 5.48 32.63 5.15
C ILE A 109 6.24 31.74 4.15
N MET A 110 7.57 31.83 4.10
CA MET A 110 8.38 31.01 3.19
C MET A 110 8.22 29.51 3.45
N ILE A 111 8.22 29.10 4.72
CA ILE A 111 8.01 27.70 5.10
C ILE A 111 6.59 27.24 4.75
N MET A 112 5.58 28.08 4.96
CA MET A 112 4.20 27.75 4.59
C MET A 112 4.04 27.58 3.08
N VAL A 113 4.64 28.46 2.27
CA VAL A 113 4.57 28.39 0.80
C VAL A 113 5.33 27.16 0.28
N ILE A 114 6.60 26.99 0.68
CA ILE A 114 7.43 25.87 0.21
C ILE A 114 6.87 24.54 0.72
N GLY A 115 6.55 24.46 2.02
CA GLY A 115 5.97 23.27 2.62
C GLY A 115 4.60 22.93 2.04
N GLY A 116 3.78 23.94 1.75
CA GLY A 116 2.49 23.76 1.07
C GLY A 116 2.64 23.20 -0.35
N LEU A 117 3.61 23.69 -1.12
CA LEU A 117 3.93 23.14 -2.44
C LEU A 117 4.41 21.68 -2.37
N ILE A 118 5.27 21.36 -1.40
CA ILE A 118 5.74 19.99 -1.16
C ILE A 118 4.55 19.08 -0.79
N LEU A 119 3.68 19.53 0.13
CA LEU A 119 2.50 18.79 0.56
C LEU A 119 1.53 18.55 -0.61
N ALA A 120 1.30 19.56 -1.44
CA ALA A 120 0.46 19.44 -2.63
C ALA A 120 1.03 18.43 -3.63
N PHE A 121 2.35 18.49 -3.88
CA PHE A 121 3.03 17.52 -4.74
C PHE A 121 2.94 16.08 -4.19
N GLN A 122 3.16 15.89 -2.89
CA GLN A 122 3.02 14.57 -2.28
C GLN A 122 1.58 14.05 -2.34
N THR A 123 0.60 14.92 -2.10
CA THR A 123 -0.82 14.57 -2.21
C THR A 123 -1.18 14.18 -3.65
N TYR A 124 -0.62 14.86 -4.65
CA TYR A 124 -0.76 14.48 -6.05
C TYR A 124 -0.16 13.09 -6.34
N CYS A 125 1.06 12.83 -5.90
CA CYS A 125 1.70 11.51 -6.04
C CYS A 125 0.86 10.41 -5.36
N PHE A 126 0.34 10.68 -4.16
CA PHE A 126 -0.56 9.78 -3.46
C PHE A 126 -1.83 9.51 -4.26
N ALA A 127 -2.48 10.53 -4.80
CA ALA A 127 -3.69 10.38 -5.62
C ALA A 127 -3.43 9.51 -6.87
N VAL A 128 -2.27 9.67 -7.52
CA VAL A 128 -1.86 8.83 -8.66
C VAL A 128 -1.71 7.36 -8.25
N VAL A 129 -1.00 7.10 -7.15
CA VAL A 129 -0.80 5.74 -6.64
C VAL A 129 -2.12 5.11 -6.19
N TYR A 130 -2.97 5.88 -5.52
CA TYR A 130 -4.29 5.44 -5.06
C TYR A 130 -5.24 5.13 -6.23
N THR A 131 -5.24 5.97 -7.26
CA THR A 131 -6.04 5.72 -8.47
C THR A 131 -5.61 4.42 -9.14
N PHE A 132 -4.30 4.18 -9.24
CA PHE A 132 -3.75 2.94 -9.79
C PHE A 132 -4.09 1.72 -8.92
N TYR A 133 -3.99 1.85 -7.59
CA TYR A 133 -4.44 0.82 -6.65
C TYR A 133 -5.91 0.45 -6.89
N ARG A 134 -6.78 1.44 -7.02
CA ARG A 134 -8.23 1.22 -7.22
C ARG A 134 -8.53 0.55 -8.56
N GLN A 135 -7.83 0.93 -9.63
CA GLN A 135 -7.94 0.27 -10.93
C GLN A 135 -7.58 -1.22 -10.86
N LEU A 136 -6.54 -1.57 -10.10
CA LEU A 136 -6.15 -2.98 -9.91
C LEU A 136 -7.16 -3.75 -9.05
N GLU A 137 -7.74 -3.11 -8.04
CA GLU A 137 -8.79 -3.70 -7.21
C GLU A 137 -10.06 -3.99 -8.03
N ASP A 138 -10.50 -3.02 -8.84
CA ASP A 138 -11.66 -3.17 -9.73
C ASP A 138 -11.42 -4.27 -10.79
N SER A 139 -10.21 -4.33 -11.35
CA SER A 139 -9.82 -5.34 -12.36
C SER A 139 -9.69 -6.74 -11.76
N GLY A 140 -9.17 -6.86 -10.54
CA GLY A 140 -9.08 -8.12 -9.80
C GLY A 140 -10.45 -8.65 -9.36
N CYS A 141 -11.40 -7.75 -9.06
CA CYS A 141 -12.78 -8.11 -8.74
C CYS A 141 -13.48 -8.73 -9.97
N MET A 142 -13.30 -8.13 -11.15
CA MET A 142 -13.80 -8.68 -12.42
C MET A 142 -13.19 -10.05 -12.77
N ALA A 143 -11.89 -10.26 -12.48
CA ALA A 143 -11.25 -11.55 -12.71
C ALA A 143 -11.78 -12.65 -11.76
N SER A 144 -12.08 -12.31 -10.51
CA SER A 144 -12.69 -13.22 -9.55
C SER A 144 -14.13 -13.58 -9.90
N GLU A 145 -14.91 -12.62 -10.40
CA GLU A 145 -16.31 -12.83 -10.78
C GLU A 145 -16.43 -13.73 -12.03
N ASN A 146 -15.54 -13.56 -13.01
CA ASN A 146 -15.50 -14.41 -14.20
C ASN A 146 -15.08 -15.86 -13.89
N LEU A 147 -14.19 -16.07 -12.90
CA LEU A 147 -13.80 -17.42 -12.46
C LEU A 147 -14.91 -18.13 -11.68
N ASP A 148 -15.71 -17.40 -10.87
CA ASP A 148 -16.88 -18.00 -10.21
C ASP A 148 -18.00 -18.29 -11.22
N TYR A 149 -18.15 -17.45 -12.25
CA TYR A 149 -19.09 -17.70 -13.34
C TYR A 149 -18.70 -18.94 -14.16
N ASP A 150 -17.45 -19.05 -14.61
CA ASP A 150 -16.95 -20.20 -15.38
C ASP A 150 -17.06 -21.51 -14.58
N LYS A 151 -16.78 -21.45 -13.27
CA LYS A 151 -16.96 -22.61 -12.38
C LYS A 151 -18.42 -23.01 -12.20
N ARG A 152 -19.37 -22.05 -12.16
CA ARG A 152 -20.81 -22.35 -12.10
C ARG A 152 -21.34 -22.93 -13.41
N VAL A 153 -20.88 -22.41 -14.56
CA VAL A 153 -21.26 -22.93 -15.88
C VAL A 153 -20.74 -24.36 -16.07
N ALA A 154 -19.50 -24.66 -15.67
CA ALA A 154 -18.95 -26.02 -15.72
C ALA A 154 -19.72 -27.02 -14.82
N ILE A 155 -20.28 -26.54 -13.70
CA ILE A 155 -21.13 -27.36 -12.81
C ILE A 155 -22.53 -27.53 -13.40
N GLU A 156 -23.11 -26.53 -14.06
CA GLU A 156 -24.40 -26.69 -14.75
C GLU A 156 -24.30 -27.61 -15.97
N GLU A 157 -23.23 -27.55 -16.76
CA GLU A 157 -23.03 -28.45 -17.90
C GLU A 157 -22.74 -29.91 -17.49
N THR A 158 -22.23 -30.15 -16.29
CA THR A 158 -22.03 -31.53 -15.77
C THR A 158 -23.26 -32.11 -15.07
N ILE A 159 -24.26 -31.31 -14.70
CA ILE A 159 -25.50 -31.80 -14.05
C ILE A 159 -26.60 -32.14 -15.08
N ILE A 160 -26.51 -31.65 -16.31
CA ILE A 160 -27.46 -32.03 -17.37
C ILE A 160 -26.89 -33.23 -18.13
N ASN A 161 -26.84 -34.40 -17.48
CA ASN A 161 -27.05 -35.64 -18.22
C ASN A 161 -28.55 -35.74 -18.49
N PRO A 162 -29.03 -35.45 -19.72
CA PRO A 162 -30.46 -35.40 -20.01
C PRO A 162 -31.16 -36.73 -19.73
N GLU A 163 -30.42 -37.85 -19.70
CA GLU A 163 -30.99 -39.15 -19.35
C GLU A 163 -31.32 -39.31 -17.86
N GLU A 164 -30.51 -38.72 -16.97
CA GLU A 164 -30.69 -38.85 -15.53
C GLU A 164 -31.83 -37.94 -15.04
N GLY A 165 -31.95 -36.76 -15.65
CA GLY A 165 -33.14 -35.91 -15.51
C GLY A 165 -34.41 -36.65 -15.94
N ARG A 166 -34.39 -37.32 -17.10
CA ARG A 166 -35.56 -38.05 -17.61
C ARG A 166 -36.01 -39.16 -16.66
N LYS A 167 -35.09 -39.95 -16.12
CA LYS A 167 -35.41 -41.02 -15.14
C LYS A 167 -36.07 -40.47 -13.87
N THR A 168 -35.59 -39.32 -13.38
CA THR A 168 -36.13 -38.69 -12.18
C THR A 168 -37.57 -38.22 -12.40
N TYR A 169 -37.88 -37.64 -13.57
CA TYR A 169 -39.24 -37.25 -13.92
C TYR A 169 -40.19 -38.45 -14.04
N THR A 170 -39.75 -39.55 -14.69
CA THR A 170 -40.60 -40.75 -14.80
C THR A 170 -40.93 -41.36 -13.44
N GLN A 171 -39.99 -41.30 -12.50
CA GLN A 171 -40.18 -41.84 -11.15
C GLN A 171 -41.17 -40.98 -10.34
N ILE A 172 -41.07 -39.65 -10.43
CA ILE A 172 -42.00 -38.73 -9.79
C ILE A 172 -43.43 -38.91 -10.34
N GLU A 173 -43.57 -39.08 -11.67
CA GLU A 173 -44.87 -39.31 -12.30
C GLU A 173 -45.52 -40.62 -11.82
N HIS A 174 -44.74 -41.69 -11.70
CA HIS A 174 -45.22 -42.97 -11.18
C HIS A 174 -45.69 -42.88 -9.72
N ASP A 175 -44.94 -42.15 -8.87
CA ASP A 175 -45.28 -41.96 -7.45
C ASP A 175 -46.56 -41.13 -7.26
N ILE A 176 -46.80 -40.15 -8.13
CA ILE A 176 -48.03 -39.34 -8.11
C ILE A 176 -49.25 -40.19 -8.50
N LEU A 177 -49.11 -41.04 -9.53
CA LEU A 177 -50.19 -41.93 -9.96
C LEU A 177 -50.54 -43.00 -8.91
N GLN A 178 -49.54 -43.53 -8.18
CA GLN A 178 -49.79 -44.49 -7.12
C GLN A 178 -50.42 -43.89 -5.85
N LYS A 179 -50.22 -42.59 -5.60
CA LYS A 179 -50.74 -41.92 -4.41
C LYS A 179 -52.15 -41.35 -4.56
N GLN A 180 -52.80 -41.43 -5.72
CA GLN A 180 -54.19 -41.00 -5.82
C GLN A 180 -55.11 -41.95 -5.03
N PRO A 181 -55.75 -41.48 -3.94
CA PRO A 181 -56.71 -42.29 -3.21
C PRO A 181 -57.90 -42.57 -4.13
N GLN A 182 -58.30 -43.83 -4.24
CA GLN A 182 -59.55 -44.18 -4.90
C GLN A 182 -60.68 -43.50 -4.12
N ALA A 183 -61.34 -42.53 -4.76
CA ALA A 183 -62.54 -41.92 -4.23
C ALA A 183 -63.62 -43.01 -4.14
N VAL A 184 -63.95 -43.40 -2.91
CA VAL A 184 -65.07 -44.30 -2.57
C VAL A 184 -66.32 -43.46 -2.33
#